data_AF-A0A9E3SSE5-F1
#
_entry.id   AF-A0A9E3SSE5-F1
#
_cell.length_a   1.000
_cell.length_b   1.000
_cell.length_c   1.000
_cell.angle_alpha   90.00
_cell.angle_beta   90.00
_cell.angle_gamma   90.00
#
_symmetry.space_group_name_H-M   'P 1'
#
loop_
_entity.id
_entity.type
_entity.pdbx_description
1 polymer ?
#
loop_
_entity_poly.entity_id
_entity_poly.type
_entity_poly.pdbx_seq_one_letter_code
_entity_poly.pdbx_strand_id
1 'polypeptide(L)'
;MLHSVSPVSASLPIVAFPSTHAHRLKSIDMLRGVAMLLMALDHCSVAAHVNLTAESYDGVRPQLDSWPYVLTGLLTNLASGIFFALTGVSVAFFETSRRKRGWSEWQITRFLFIRAGILLVLDQFVNRFGWYVGLMTFDVLSALAFALVVISLARHLPLRVLALASLGLFLVYPLLVQWFPYNPAQPFSAIAAVLLQHQLASAPAVEFPFLGRLALVLAGYVCGRLLQMGRITLVPRRLFQIALAGYAIWLVLRLLDGYGNFLPYQSGWPWYYFFIENKEPPSITFLL
;
A
#
# COMPACT_ATOMS: atom_id res chain seq x y z
N MET A 1 -22.62 -53.92 -61.18
CA MET A 1 -22.94 -53.86 -59.73
C MET A 1 -21.63 -53.80 -58.95
N LEU A 2 -21.20 -52.60 -58.57
CA LEU A 2 -20.09 -52.39 -57.63
C LEU A 2 -20.56 -51.30 -56.65
N HIS A 3 -20.81 -51.70 -55.40
CA HIS A 3 -21.23 -50.80 -54.33
C HIS A 3 -20.00 -50.07 -53.77
N SER A 4 -20.02 -48.75 -53.82
CA SER A 4 -19.06 -47.88 -53.11
C SER A 4 -19.45 -47.78 -51.64
N VAL A 5 -18.59 -48.26 -50.75
CA VAL A 5 -18.71 -48.03 -49.30
C VAL A 5 -17.92 -46.78 -48.95
N SER A 6 -18.60 -45.75 -48.45
CA SER A 6 -17.97 -44.55 -47.87
C SER A 6 -17.61 -44.80 -46.40
N PRO A 7 -16.42 -44.40 -45.91
CA PRO A 7 -16.09 -44.53 -44.50
C PRO A 7 -16.70 -43.36 -43.71
N VAL A 8 -17.51 -43.68 -42.70
CA VAL A 8 -17.97 -42.72 -41.70
C VAL A 8 -16.82 -42.49 -40.71
N SER A 9 -16.21 -41.31 -40.74
CA SER A 9 -15.27 -40.87 -39.72
C SER A 9 -16.05 -40.39 -38.48
N ALA A 10 -16.14 -41.25 -37.47
CA ALA A 10 -16.66 -40.85 -36.16
C ALA A 10 -15.61 -39.98 -35.45
N SER A 11 -15.80 -38.66 -35.45
CA SER A 11 -15.05 -37.74 -34.61
C SER A 11 -15.55 -37.87 -33.16
N LEU A 12 -14.69 -38.34 -32.27
CA LEU A 12 -14.96 -38.36 -30.83
C LEU A 12 -15.12 -36.91 -30.33
N PRO A 13 -16.08 -36.61 -29.44
CA PRO A 13 -16.22 -35.29 -28.86
C PRO A 13 -15.01 -34.99 -27.98
N ILE A 14 -14.28 -33.92 -28.31
CA ILE A 14 -13.24 -33.35 -27.44
C ILE A 14 -13.97 -32.88 -26.19
N VAL A 15 -13.77 -33.59 -25.08
CA VAL A 15 -14.20 -33.15 -23.76
C VAL A 15 -13.41 -31.88 -23.43
N ALA A 16 -14.04 -30.73 -23.63
CA ALA A 16 -13.50 -29.46 -23.20
C ALA A 16 -13.47 -29.46 -21.67
N PHE A 17 -12.30 -29.65 -21.08
CA PHE A 17 -12.09 -29.34 -19.68
C PHE A 17 -12.42 -27.86 -19.47
N PRO A 18 -13.28 -27.49 -18.51
CA PRO A 18 -13.51 -26.09 -18.21
C PRO A 18 -12.16 -25.49 -17.85
N SER A 19 -11.68 -24.57 -18.70
CA SER A 19 -10.52 -23.76 -18.38
C SER A 19 -10.92 -22.90 -17.19
N THR A 20 -10.57 -23.34 -15.99
CA THR A 20 -10.59 -22.47 -14.81
C THR A 20 -9.45 -21.48 -14.99
N HIS A 21 -9.57 -20.57 -15.95
CA HIS A 21 -8.81 -19.34 -15.94
C HIS A 21 -9.08 -18.72 -14.57
N ALA A 22 -8.04 -18.69 -13.73
CA ALA A 22 -8.06 -17.86 -12.54
C ALA A 22 -8.48 -16.48 -13.01
N HIS A 23 -9.71 -16.08 -12.68
CA HIS A 23 -10.32 -14.84 -13.15
C HIS A 23 -9.41 -13.71 -12.67
N ARG A 24 -8.52 -13.23 -13.55
CA ARG A 24 -7.67 -12.07 -13.25
C ARG A 24 -8.62 -10.90 -13.05
N LEU A 25 -8.52 -10.26 -11.90
CA LEU A 25 -9.38 -9.13 -11.57
C LEU A 25 -8.84 -7.89 -12.29
N LYS A 26 -9.40 -7.63 -13.48
CA LYS A 26 -9.00 -6.51 -14.35
C LYS A 26 -8.95 -5.17 -13.60
N SER A 27 -9.90 -4.93 -12.69
CA SER A 27 -9.93 -3.71 -11.87
C SER A 27 -8.70 -3.55 -10.96
N ILE A 28 -8.21 -4.64 -10.36
CA ILE A 28 -7.01 -4.62 -9.51
C ILE A 28 -5.76 -4.36 -10.35
N ASP A 29 -5.68 -4.98 -11.53
CA ASP A 29 -4.56 -4.75 -12.45
C ASP A 29 -4.56 -3.31 -13.01
N MET A 30 -5.74 -2.76 -13.32
CA MET A 30 -5.89 -1.35 -13.73
C MET A 30 -5.49 -0.39 -12.61
N LEU A 31 -5.93 -0.64 -11.37
CA LEU A 31 -5.55 0.18 -10.20
C LEU A 31 -4.03 0.17 -9.98
N ARG A 32 -3.38 -1.00 -10.13
CA ARG A 32 -1.91 -1.09 -10.10
C ARG A 32 -1.27 -0.24 -11.20
N GLY A 33 -1.83 -0.28 -12.42
CA GLY A 33 -1.38 0.54 -13.54
C GLY A 33 -1.44 2.03 -13.22
N VAL A 34 -2.56 2.50 -12.68
CA VAL A 34 -2.74 3.90 -12.26
C VAL A 34 -1.71 4.29 -11.19
N ALA A 35 -1.52 3.45 -10.17
CA ALA A 35 -0.52 3.72 -9.12
C ALA A 35 0.91 3.80 -9.67
N MET A 36 1.27 2.95 -10.64
CA MET A 36 2.59 3.03 -11.30
C MET A 36 2.76 4.33 -12.09
N LEU A 37 1.72 4.81 -12.77
CA LEU A 37 1.77 6.08 -13.50
C LEU A 37 1.93 7.27 -12.54
N LEU A 38 1.19 7.27 -11.44
CA LEU A 38 1.27 8.32 -10.41
C LEU A 38 2.64 8.35 -9.72
N MET A 39 3.18 7.18 -9.36
CA MET A 39 4.54 7.06 -8.81
C MET A 39 5.62 7.50 -9.82
N ALA A 40 5.46 7.17 -11.10
CA ALA A 40 6.39 7.62 -12.14
C ALA A 40 6.35 9.14 -12.31
N LEU A 41 5.16 9.74 -12.32
CA LEU A 41 4.99 11.19 -12.37
C LEU A 41 5.69 11.88 -11.19
N ASP A 42 5.52 11.34 -9.98
CA ASP A 42 6.15 11.83 -8.76
C ASP A 42 7.69 11.87 -8.89
N HIS A 43 8.31 10.72 -9.20
CA HIS A 43 9.77 10.65 -9.34
C HIS A 43 10.31 11.43 -10.54
N CYS A 44 9.58 11.48 -11.65
CA CYS A 44 9.95 12.33 -12.79
C CYS A 44 9.94 13.81 -12.41
N SER A 45 9.00 14.25 -11.55
CA SER A 45 8.97 15.64 -11.08
C SER A 45 10.20 15.98 -10.25
N VAL A 46 10.63 15.08 -9.35
CA VAL A 46 11.87 15.23 -8.59
C VAL A 46 13.08 15.32 -9.51
N ALA A 47 13.18 14.43 -10.51
CA ALA A 47 14.26 14.44 -11.50
C ALA A 47 14.25 15.70 -12.38
N ALA A 48 13.09 16.29 -12.61
CA ALA A 48 12.92 17.55 -13.34
C ALA A 48 13.06 18.80 -12.45
N HIS A 49 13.36 18.63 -11.16
CA HIS A 49 13.43 19.71 -10.17
C HIS A 49 12.11 20.51 -10.04
N VAL A 50 10.98 19.84 -10.24
CA VAL A 50 9.63 20.39 -10.06
C VAL A 50 9.08 19.88 -8.74
N ASN A 51 8.83 20.78 -7.78
CA ASN A 51 8.30 20.39 -6.48
C ASN A 51 6.80 20.09 -6.56
N LEU A 52 6.42 18.81 -6.52
CA LEU A 52 5.03 18.36 -6.41
C LEU A 52 4.69 17.78 -5.04
N THR A 53 5.55 17.94 -4.03
CA THR A 53 5.38 17.31 -2.71
C THR A 53 4.25 17.96 -1.92
N ALA A 54 3.00 17.56 -2.18
CA ALA A 54 1.79 18.04 -1.51
C ALA A 54 1.47 17.26 -0.22
N GLU A 55 2.48 17.10 0.62
CA GLU A 55 2.46 16.29 1.83
C GLU A 55 3.55 16.77 2.79
N SER A 56 3.36 16.58 4.09
CA SER A 56 4.35 16.91 5.11
C SER A 56 5.08 15.69 5.65
N TYR A 57 6.33 15.94 6.04
CA TYR A 57 7.20 15.04 6.78
C TYR A 57 7.48 15.70 8.14
N ASP A 58 7.26 14.98 9.23
CA ASP A 58 7.41 15.46 10.62
C ASP A 58 6.66 16.77 10.91
N GLY A 59 5.45 16.92 10.33
CA GLY A 59 4.63 18.13 10.49
C GLY A 59 5.15 19.37 9.76
N VAL A 60 6.25 19.26 9.01
CA VAL A 60 6.82 20.38 8.23
C VAL A 60 6.06 20.55 6.92
N ARG A 61 5.40 21.70 6.75
CA ARG A 61 4.60 22.00 5.56
C ARG A 61 5.48 22.24 4.32
N PRO A 62 5.09 21.71 3.15
CA PRO A 62 5.75 22.04 1.91
C PRO A 62 5.39 23.46 1.43
N GLN A 63 6.27 24.06 0.64
CA GLN A 63 6.00 25.31 -0.07
C GLN A 63 5.77 24.99 -1.54
N LEU A 64 4.55 25.26 -2.03
CA LEU A 64 4.12 24.97 -3.40
C LEU A 64 3.57 26.25 -4.04
N ASP A 65 3.94 26.48 -5.30
CA ASP A 65 3.73 27.76 -5.97
C ASP A 65 2.25 28.09 -6.20
N SER A 66 1.42 27.07 -6.43
CA SER A 66 0.02 27.28 -6.79
C SER A 66 -0.84 26.03 -6.61
N TRP A 67 -2.17 26.22 -6.66
CA TRP A 67 -3.15 25.14 -6.55
C TRP A 67 -2.91 23.94 -7.50
N PRO A 68 -2.58 24.12 -8.80
CA PRO A 68 -2.31 22.98 -9.69
C PRO A 68 -1.17 22.05 -9.23
N TYR A 69 -0.14 22.61 -8.58
CA TYR A 69 0.97 21.83 -8.03
C TYR A 69 0.49 20.99 -6.84
N VAL A 70 -0.31 21.59 -5.95
CA VAL A 70 -0.95 20.88 -4.84
C VAL A 70 -1.85 19.77 -5.36
N LEU A 71 -2.74 20.05 -6.30
CA LEU A 71 -3.64 19.04 -6.87
C LEU A 71 -2.88 17.86 -7.48
N THR A 72 -1.81 18.14 -8.23
CA THR A 72 -1.00 17.08 -8.85
C THR A 72 -0.29 16.25 -7.79
N GLY A 73 0.29 16.89 -6.77
CA GLY A 73 0.91 16.19 -5.63
C GLY A 73 -0.07 15.32 -4.85
N LEU A 74 -1.28 15.82 -4.59
CA LEU A 74 -2.32 15.02 -3.91
C LEU A 74 -2.68 13.76 -4.70
N LEU A 75 -2.66 13.83 -6.04
CA LEU A 75 -2.85 12.65 -6.88
C LEU A 75 -1.67 11.69 -6.78
N THR A 76 -0.42 12.17 -6.73
CA THR A 76 0.75 11.29 -6.61
C THR A 76 0.83 10.61 -5.25
N ASN A 77 0.42 11.28 -4.16
CA ASN A 77 0.37 10.71 -2.81
C ASN A 77 -0.40 9.38 -2.73
N LEU A 78 -1.46 9.24 -3.53
CA LEU A 78 -2.29 8.03 -3.60
C LEU A 78 -1.48 6.77 -3.96
N ALA A 79 -0.39 6.93 -4.73
CA ALA A 79 0.38 5.80 -5.25
C ALA A 79 0.89 4.89 -4.13
N SER A 80 1.46 5.48 -3.06
CA SER A 80 2.04 4.70 -1.96
C SER A 80 0.99 3.87 -1.23
N GLY A 81 -0.13 4.48 -0.82
CA GLY A 81 -1.22 3.80 -0.14
C GLY A 81 -1.82 2.67 -0.98
N ILE A 82 -1.99 2.89 -2.29
CA ILE A 82 -2.45 1.87 -3.23
C ILE A 82 -1.47 0.68 -3.28
N PHE A 83 -0.15 0.92 -3.36
CA PHE A 83 0.82 -0.19 -3.39
C PHE A 83 0.85 -1.01 -2.10
N PHE A 84 0.74 -0.37 -0.92
CA PHE A 84 0.64 -1.09 0.35
C PHE A 84 -0.64 -1.95 0.40
N ALA A 85 -1.82 -1.38 0.10
CA ALA A 85 -3.06 -2.15 0.06
C ALA A 85 -3.01 -3.29 -0.98
N LEU A 86 -2.54 -3.02 -2.19
CA LEU A 86 -2.42 -4.01 -3.26
C LEU A 86 -1.41 -5.11 -2.95
N THR A 87 -0.42 -4.86 -2.10
CA THR A 87 0.51 -5.90 -1.63
C THR A 87 -0.22 -6.97 -0.85
N GLY A 88 -1.08 -6.58 0.10
CA GLY A 88 -1.91 -7.51 0.85
C GLY A 88 -2.83 -8.33 -0.06
N VAL A 89 -3.53 -7.66 -0.98
CA VAL A 89 -4.39 -8.31 -1.97
C VAL A 89 -3.59 -9.31 -2.81
N SER A 90 -2.41 -8.90 -3.29
CA SER A 90 -1.54 -9.74 -4.11
C SER A 90 -1.06 -10.98 -3.36
N VAL A 91 -0.75 -10.87 -2.06
CA VAL A 91 -0.38 -12.02 -1.22
C VAL A 91 -1.56 -12.99 -1.08
N ALA A 92 -2.78 -12.50 -0.85
CA ALA A 92 -3.98 -13.34 -0.76
C ALA A 92 -4.22 -14.13 -2.07
N PHE A 93 -4.09 -13.48 -3.24
CA PHE A 93 -4.20 -14.13 -4.55
C PHE A 93 -3.05 -15.09 -4.85
N PHE A 94 -1.85 -14.72 -4.46
CA PHE A 94 -0.69 -15.56 -4.60
C PHE A 94 -0.83 -16.86 -3.81
N GLU A 95 -1.11 -16.80 -2.50
CA GLU A 95 -1.17 -18.00 -1.66
C GLU A 95 -2.25 -18.99 -2.12
N THR A 96 -3.43 -18.50 -2.50
CA THR A 96 -4.53 -19.35 -2.97
C THR A 96 -4.18 -20.01 -4.28
N SER A 97 -3.52 -19.30 -5.20
CA SER A 97 -3.02 -19.87 -6.45
C SER A 97 -1.94 -20.94 -6.20
N ARG A 98 -1.03 -20.73 -5.24
CA ARG A 98 0.04 -21.68 -4.93
C ARG A 98 -0.46 -22.93 -4.20
N ARG A 99 -1.41 -22.79 -3.28
CA ARG A 99 -2.10 -23.92 -2.64
C ARG A 99 -2.78 -24.82 -3.68
N LYS A 100 -3.48 -24.23 -4.66
CA LYS A 100 -4.08 -24.99 -5.78
C LYS A 100 -3.06 -25.74 -6.63
N ARG A 101 -1.79 -25.30 -6.61
CA ARG A 101 -0.66 -25.95 -7.29
C ARG A 101 0.13 -26.89 -6.38
N GLY A 102 -0.41 -27.24 -5.21
CA GLY A 102 0.21 -28.19 -4.28
C GLY A 102 1.41 -27.64 -3.50
N TRP A 103 1.59 -26.32 -3.43
CA TRP A 103 2.67 -25.76 -2.61
C TRP A 103 2.37 -25.95 -1.12
N SER A 104 3.37 -26.35 -0.34
CA SER A 104 3.29 -26.38 1.11
C SER A 104 3.26 -24.97 1.69
N GLU A 105 2.75 -24.83 2.91
CA GLU A 105 2.74 -23.53 3.60
C GLU A 105 4.15 -22.95 3.76
N TRP A 106 5.14 -23.80 4.03
CA TRP A 106 6.53 -23.37 4.09
C TRP A 106 7.05 -22.85 2.75
N GLN A 107 6.70 -23.48 1.62
CA GLN A 107 7.13 -23.00 0.30
C GLN A 107 6.59 -21.59 0.00
N ILE A 108 5.33 -21.32 0.39
CA ILE A 108 4.70 -20.00 0.24
C ILE A 108 5.40 -18.98 1.14
N THR A 109 5.58 -19.31 2.43
CA THR A 109 6.24 -18.43 3.40
C THR A 109 7.68 -18.12 2.97
N ARG A 110 8.49 -19.14 2.64
CA ARG A 110 9.86 -18.97 2.14
C ARG A 110 9.93 -18.07 0.90
N PHE A 111 8.99 -18.23 -0.04
CA PHE A 111 8.95 -17.38 -1.23
C PHE A 111 8.70 -15.91 -0.88
N LEU A 112 7.80 -15.62 0.06
CA LEU A 112 7.53 -14.27 0.53
C LEU A 112 8.73 -13.68 1.29
N PHE A 113 9.40 -14.46 2.12
CA PHE A 113 10.64 -14.06 2.80
C PHE A 113 11.77 -13.72 1.80
N ILE A 114 11.98 -14.55 0.78
CA ILE A 114 12.98 -14.26 -0.26
C ILE A 114 12.64 -12.95 -0.98
N ARG A 115 11.38 -12.74 -1.33
CA ARG A 115 10.95 -11.47 -1.93
C ARG A 115 11.17 -10.27 -1.01
N ALA A 116 10.86 -10.39 0.28
CA ALA A 116 11.16 -9.35 1.25
C ALA A 116 12.66 -9.04 1.31
N GLY A 117 13.52 -10.06 1.35
CA GLY A 117 14.98 -9.89 1.29
C GLY A 117 15.44 -9.17 0.01
N ILE A 118 14.88 -9.54 -1.14
CA ILE A 118 15.16 -8.84 -2.41
C ILE A 118 14.75 -7.37 -2.33
N LEU A 119 13.57 -7.06 -1.78
CA LEU A 119 13.10 -5.69 -1.63
C LEU A 119 14.01 -4.87 -0.71
N LEU A 120 14.50 -5.44 0.40
CA LEU A 120 15.47 -4.75 1.27
C LEU A 120 16.77 -4.42 0.53
N VAL A 121 17.30 -5.36 -0.26
CA VAL A 121 18.50 -5.11 -1.06
C VAL A 121 18.25 -4.04 -2.13
N LEU A 122 17.10 -4.10 -2.80
CA LEU A 122 16.70 -3.11 -3.80
C LEU A 122 16.51 -1.72 -3.19
N ASP A 123 15.94 -1.63 -1.98
CA ASP A 123 15.77 -0.38 -1.24
C ASP A 123 17.12 0.32 -1.06
N GLN A 124 18.11 -0.41 -0.55
CA GLN A 124 19.45 0.12 -0.34
C GLN A 124 20.15 0.46 -1.65
N PHE A 125 19.98 -0.37 -2.68
CA PHE A 125 20.57 -0.13 -3.99
C PHE A 125 20.02 1.15 -4.64
N VAL A 126 18.69 1.30 -4.69
CA VAL A 126 18.03 2.47 -5.28
C VAL A 126 18.36 3.73 -4.49
N ASN A 127 18.35 3.68 -3.15
CA ASN A 127 18.70 4.83 -2.33
C ASN A 127 20.18 5.24 -2.48
N ARG A 128 21.09 4.26 -2.51
CA ARG A 128 22.53 4.54 -2.64
C ARG A 128 22.92 5.06 -4.02
N PHE A 129 22.37 4.49 -5.09
CA PHE A 129 22.81 4.77 -6.47
C PHE A 129 21.86 5.67 -7.26
N GLY A 130 20.56 5.65 -6.95
CA GLY A 130 19.54 6.50 -7.59
C GLY A 130 19.39 7.84 -6.88
N TRP A 131 19.24 7.81 -5.55
CA TRP A 131 19.05 9.01 -4.73
C TRP A 131 20.32 9.54 -4.07
N TYR A 132 21.46 8.86 -4.25
CA TYR A 132 22.76 9.23 -3.67
C TYR A 132 22.77 9.38 -2.15
N VAL A 133 21.91 8.64 -1.45
CA VAL A 133 21.83 8.66 0.02
C VAL A 133 23.04 7.92 0.62
N GLY A 134 23.79 8.60 1.49
CA GLY A 134 25.02 8.06 2.10
C GLY A 134 24.79 7.12 3.28
N LEU A 135 23.63 7.19 3.93
CA LEU A 135 23.25 6.38 5.07
C LEU A 135 22.48 5.12 4.65
N MET A 136 22.47 4.10 5.51
CA MET A 136 21.49 3.01 5.40
C MET A 136 20.09 3.59 5.53
N THR A 137 19.17 3.23 4.64
CA THR A 137 17.80 3.76 4.62
C THR A 137 16.79 2.73 5.08
N PHE A 138 15.66 3.20 5.62
CA PHE A 138 14.44 2.44 5.74
C PHE A 138 13.34 3.22 5.02
N ASP A 139 13.25 2.94 3.72
CA ASP A 139 12.36 3.65 2.80
C ASP A 139 11.20 2.72 2.37
N VAL A 140 10.40 3.14 1.39
CA VAL A 140 9.15 2.50 0.98
C VAL A 140 9.30 1.01 0.67
N LEU A 141 10.41 0.58 0.03
CA LEU A 141 10.62 -0.84 -0.29
C LEU A 141 10.99 -1.63 0.97
N SER A 142 11.72 -1.04 1.91
CA SER A 142 11.99 -1.64 3.23
C SER A 142 10.72 -1.81 4.06
N ALA A 143 9.84 -0.81 4.09
CA ALA A 143 8.54 -0.90 4.76
C ALA A 143 7.66 -2.00 4.13
N LEU A 144 7.62 -2.09 2.79
CA LEU A 144 6.94 -3.17 2.05
C LEU A 144 7.54 -4.55 2.37
N ALA A 145 8.87 -4.65 2.45
CA ALA A 145 9.56 -5.89 2.79
C ALA A 145 9.19 -6.38 4.19
N PHE A 146 9.19 -5.50 5.18
CA PHE A 146 8.78 -5.83 6.55
C PHE A 146 7.31 -6.26 6.60
N ALA A 147 6.43 -5.58 5.85
CA ALA A 147 5.04 -5.99 5.75
C ALA A 147 4.88 -7.36 5.10
N LEU A 148 5.69 -7.70 4.08
CA LEU A 148 5.74 -9.03 3.50
C LEU A 148 6.19 -10.09 4.50
N VAL A 149 7.21 -9.81 5.32
CA VAL A 149 7.63 -10.70 6.40
C VAL A 149 6.48 -10.96 7.37
N VAL A 150 5.85 -9.89 7.88
CA VAL A 150 4.74 -10.02 8.82
C VAL A 150 3.58 -10.80 8.22
N ILE A 151 3.10 -10.45 7.02
CA ILE A 151 1.96 -11.15 6.42
C ILE A 151 2.29 -12.59 6.01
N SER A 152 3.56 -12.91 5.70
CA SER A 152 3.98 -14.28 5.39
C SER A 152 3.75 -15.25 6.55
N LEU A 153 3.79 -14.73 7.79
CA LEU A 153 3.51 -15.45 9.02
C LEU A 153 2.05 -15.24 9.46
N ALA A 154 1.56 -14.01 9.47
CA ALA A 154 0.23 -13.66 9.96
C ALA A 154 -0.92 -14.25 9.12
N ARG A 155 -0.67 -14.60 7.85
CA ARG A 155 -1.65 -15.29 6.97
C ARG A 155 -2.19 -16.62 7.51
N HIS A 156 -1.52 -17.20 8.51
CA HIS A 156 -1.97 -18.41 9.20
C HIS A 156 -3.02 -18.14 10.28
N LEU A 157 -3.20 -16.87 10.68
CA LEU A 157 -4.18 -16.47 11.68
C LEU A 157 -5.60 -16.43 11.10
N PRO A 158 -6.64 -16.53 11.95
CA PRO A 158 -8.03 -16.36 11.50
C PRO A 158 -8.24 -14.99 10.87
N LEU A 159 -9.01 -14.95 9.77
CA LEU A 159 -9.25 -13.71 9.01
C LEU A 159 -9.84 -12.57 9.87
N ARG A 160 -10.66 -12.93 10.87
CA ARG A 160 -11.22 -11.97 11.84
C ARG A 160 -10.13 -11.29 12.66
N VAL A 161 -9.10 -12.02 13.08
CA VAL A 161 -7.96 -11.46 13.84
C VAL A 161 -7.21 -10.46 12.97
N LEU A 162 -6.96 -10.78 11.69
CA LEU A 162 -6.28 -9.86 10.77
C LEU A 162 -7.12 -8.60 10.47
N ALA A 163 -8.44 -8.74 10.35
CA ALA A 163 -9.35 -7.62 10.17
C ALA A 163 -9.34 -6.68 11.40
N LEU A 164 -9.44 -7.26 12.61
CA LEU A 164 -9.36 -6.49 13.85
C LEU A 164 -7.99 -5.86 14.05
N ALA A 165 -6.90 -6.56 13.71
CA ALA A 165 -5.54 -6.02 13.78
C ALA A 165 -5.34 -4.87 12.79
N SER A 166 -5.86 -5.01 11.56
CA SER A 166 -5.81 -3.93 10.56
C SER A 166 -6.54 -2.67 11.04
N LEU A 167 -7.79 -2.83 11.48
CA LEU A 167 -8.59 -1.71 12.00
C LEU A 167 -7.99 -1.13 13.29
N GLY A 168 -7.51 -2.00 14.18
CA GLY A 168 -6.85 -1.61 15.43
C GLY A 168 -5.59 -0.81 15.17
N LEU A 169 -4.72 -1.26 14.27
CA LEU A 169 -3.51 -0.50 13.89
C LEU A 169 -3.87 0.83 13.24
N PHE A 170 -4.85 0.85 12.34
CA PHE A 170 -5.31 2.07 11.68
C PHE A 170 -5.80 3.14 12.68
N LEU A 171 -6.50 2.73 13.74
CA LEU A 171 -7.03 3.63 14.76
C LEU A 171 -6.02 3.91 15.90
N VAL A 172 -5.17 2.97 16.26
CA VAL A 172 -4.26 3.12 17.41
C VAL A 172 -2.96 3.78 17.00
N TYR A 173 -2.48 3.58 15.77
CA TYR A 173 -1.22 4.15 15.30
C TYR A 173 -1.12 5.68 15.50
N PRO A 174 -2.15 6.48 15.19
CA PRO A 174 -2.07 7.91 15.43
C PRO A 174 -1.90 8.29 16.91
N LEU A 175 -2.47 7.52 17.83
CA LEU A 175 -2.29 7.71 19.27
C LEU A 175 -0.86 7.39 19.69
N LEU A 176 -0.28 6.32 19.14
CA LEU A 176 1.11 5.95 19.42
C LEU A 176 2.07 7.05 18.98
N VAL A 177 1.87 7.63 17.80
CA VAL A 177 2.69 8.76 17.31
C VAL A 177 2.57 9.97 18.25
N GLN A 178 1.36 10.29 18.73
CA GLN A 178 1.15 11.40 19.66
C GLN A 178 1.72 11.15 21.06
N TRP A 179 1.71 9.92 21.55
CA TRP A 179 2.29 9.56 22.85
C TRP A 179 3.83 9.49 22.82
N PHE A 180 4.41 9.26 21.66
CA PHE A 180 5.85 9.23 21.44
C PHE A 180 6.25 10.25 20.37
N PRO A 181 6.10 11.57 20.63
CA PRO A 181 6.42 12.59 19.63
C PRO A 181 7.92 12.59 19.32
N TYR A 182 8.27 12.88 18.07
CA TYR A 182 9.66 13.03 17.67
C TYR A 182 10.32 14.25 18.33
N ASN A 183 11.52 14.04 18.87
CA ASN A 183 12.34 15.08 19.45
C ASN A 183 13.73 15.03 18.78
N PRO A 184 14.10 16.04 17.98
CA PRO A 184 15.42 16.08 17.32
C PRO A 184 16.61 16.02 18.28
N ALA A 185 16.45 16.50 19.52
CA ALA A 185 17.50 16.44 20.54
C ALA A 185 17.64 15.05 21.19
N GLN A 186 16.63 14.19 21.03
CA GLN A 186 16.57 12.84 21.58
C GLN A 186 16.02 11.87 20.52
N PRO A 187 16.83 11.54 19.50
CA PRO A 187 16.37 10.71 18.40
C PRO A 187 15.95 9.32 18.89
N PHE A 188 14.97 8.73 18.21
CA PHE A 188 14.54 7.37 18.51
C PHE A 188 15.65 6.36 18.22
N SER A 189 15.62 5.25 18.96
CA SER A 189 16.36 4.06 18.57
C SER A 189 15.93 3.60 17.17
N ALA A 190 16.84 2.93 16.45
CA ALA A 190 16.56 2.41 15.10
C ALA A 190 15.24 1.60 15.03
N ILE A 191 14.99 0.76 16.03
CA ILE A 191 13.76 -0.05 16.10
C ILE A 191 12.53 0.84 16.26
N ALA A 192 12.56 1.80 17.19
CA ALA A 192 11.42 2.68 17.43
C ALA A 192 11.14 3.59 16.22
N ALA A 193 12.18 4.10 15.55
CA ALA A 193 12.03 4.87 14.31
C ALA A 193 11.37 4.01 13.22
N VAL A 194 11.95 2.84 12.92
CA VAL A 194 11.40 1.91 11.91
C VAL A 194 9.95 1.56 12.18
N LEU A 195 9.56 1.36 13.44
CA LEU A 195 8.18 1.04 13.79
C LEU A 195 7.25 2.26 13.69
N LEU A 196 7.64 3.42 14.20
CA LEU A 196 6.71 4.48 14.55
C LEU A 196 6.97 5.83 13.88
N GLN A 197 8.21 6.20 13.58
CA GLN A 197 8.58 7.61 13.39
C GLN A 197 9.49 7.87 12.18
N HIS A 198 9.25 9.02 11.55
CA HIS A 198 10.12 9.55 10.50
C HIS A 198 11.40 10.12 11.12
N GLN A 199 12.57 9.75 10.60
CA GLN A 199 13.87 10.19 11.14
C GLN A 199 14.99 10.01 10.12
N LEU A 200 15.43 11.09 9.48
CA LEU A 200 16.48 11.03 8.44
C LEU A 200 17.90 11.34 8.96
N ALA A 201 18.03 11.90 10.17
CA ALA A 201 19.30 12.41 10.69
C ALA A 201 20.25 11.32 11.25
N SER A 202 19.81 10.07 11.34
CA SER A 202 20.58 8.97 11.94
C SER A 202 20.45 7.70 11.10
N ALA A 203 21.36 6.74 11.27
CA ALA A 203 21.22 5.43 10.63
C ALA A 203 20.36 4.45 11.48
N PRO A 204 19.38 3.74 10.89
CA PRO A 204 18.92 3.91 9.51
C PRO A 204 18.11 5.21 9.36
N ALA A 205 18.25 5.89 8.22
CA ALA A 205 17.41 7.03 7.86
C ALA A 205 16.02 6.49 7.49
N VAL A 206 15.05 6.69 8.38
CA VAL A 206 13.69 6.16 8.25
C VAL A 206 12.80 7.19 7.59
N GLU A 207 12.39 6.92 6.37
CA GLU A 207 11.42 7.76 5.67
C GLU A 207 9.99 7.23 5.87
N PHE A 208 9.80 5.91 5.75
CA PHE A 208 8.49 5.25 5.82
C PHE A 208 8.37 4.35 7.06
N PRO A 209 7.79 4.83 8.18
CA PRO A 209 7.56 3.99 9.35
C PRO A 209 6.63 2.83 9.02
N PHE A 210 7.04 1.64 9.43
CA PHE A 210 6.42 0.38 9.04
C PHE A 210 5.00 0.20 9.60
N LEU A 211 4.76 0.56 10.87
CA LEU A 211 3.56 0.11 11.59
C LEU A 211 2.27 0.74 11.03
N GLY A 212 2.30 2.03 10.68
CA GLY A 212 1.15 2.70 10.07
C GLY A 212 0.80 2.11 8.70
N ARG A 213 1.81 1.72 7.91
CA ARG A 213 1.61 1.11 6.59
C ARG A 213 1.15 -0.34 6.64
N LEU A 214 1.52 -1.07 7.69
CA LEU A 214 1.07 -2.45 7.90
C LEU A 214 -0.46 -2.55 7.94
N ALA A 215 -1.15 -1.55 8.49
CA ALA A 215 -2.61 -1.51 8.55
C ALA A 215 -3.25 -1.67 7.15
N LEU A 216 -2.71 -0.97 6.14
CA LEU A 216 -3.17 -1.04 4.76
C LEU A 216 -2.89 -2.41 4.12
N VAL A 217 -1.72 -2.99 4.38
CA VAL A 217 -1.36 -4.33 3.86
C VAL A 217 -2.29 -5.39 4.45
N LEU A 218 -2.59 -5.32 5.74
CA LEU A 218 -3.55 -6.25 6.37
C LEU A 218 -4.97 -6.05 5.83
N ALA A 219 -5.43 -4.79 5.66
CA ALA A 219 -6.74 -4.49 5.07
C ALA A 219 -6.85 -5.07 3.65
N GLY A 220 -5.81 -4.87 2.83
CA GLY A 220 -5.70 -5.43 1.49
C GLY A 220 -5.74 -6.95 1.49
N TYR A 221 -5.02 -7.61 2.39
CA TYR A 221 -5.04 -9.06 2.51
C TYR A 221 -6.43 -9.58 2.89
N VAL A 222 -7.09 -8.94 3.84
CA VAL A 222 -8.46 -9.27 4.26
C VAL A 222 -9.44 -9.13 3.09
N CYS A 223 -9.40 -7.99 2.39
CA CYS A 223 -10.22 -7.75 1.20
C CYS A 223 -9.97 -8.82 0.13
N GLY A 224 -8.71 -9.13 -0.16
CA GLY A 224 -8.33 -10.17 -1.12
C GLY A 224 -8.89 -11.55 -0.76
N ARG A 225 -8.82 -11.95 0.51
CA ARG A 225 -9.40 -13.22 0.97
C ARG A 225 -10.92 -13.23 0.90
N LEU A 226 -11.60 -12.14 1.28
CA LEU A 226 -13.06 -12.04 1.20
C LEU A 226 -13.56 -12.10 -0.26
N LEU A 227 -12.85 -11.48 -1.20
CA LEU A 227 -13.14 -11.57 -2.64
C LEU A 227 -13.05 -13.02 -3.13
N GLN A 228 -12.01 -13.75 -2.75
CA GLN A 228 -11.83 -15.15 -3.15
C GLN A 228 -12.86 -16.09 -2.55
N MET A 229 -13.31 -15.80 -1.33
CA MET A 229 -14.38 -16.55 -0.66
C MET A 229 -15.77 -16.21 -1.23
N GLY A 230 -15.88 -15.27 -2.17
CA GLY A 230 -17.16 -14.78 -2.68
C GLY A 230 -18.00 -14.03 -1.64
N ARG A 231 -17.39 -13.62 -0.51
CA ARG A 231 -18.08 -12.91 0.58
C ARG A 231 -18.31 -11.44 0.26
N ILE A 232 -17.44 -10.86 -0.57
CA ILE A 232 -17.58 -9.51 -1.11
C ILE A 232 -17.38 -9.53 -2.62
N THR A 233 -17.94 -8.54 -3.31
CA THR A 233 -17.79 -8.34 -4.74
C THR A 233 -17.46 -6.88 -5.03
N LEU A 234 -16.69 -6.63 -6.08
CA LEU A 234 -16.33 -5.27 -6.50
C LEU A 234 -17.47 -4.65 -7.30
N VAL A 235 -18.41 -4.02 -6.59
CA VAL A 235 -19.55 -3.31 -7.20
C VAL A 235 -19.23 -1.81 -7.21
N PRO A 236 -19.19 -1.14 -8.39
CA PRO A 236 -18.80 0.27 -8.49
C PRO A 236 -19.57 1.19 -7.53
N ARG A 237 -20.89 1.03 -7.42
CA ARG A 237 -21.73 1.79 -6.50
C ARG A 237 -21.31 1.64 -5.04
N ARG A 238 -20.99 0.42 -4.59
CA ARG A 238 -20.55 0.17 -3.21
C ARG A 238 -19.16 0.74 -2.96
N LEU A 239 -18.25 0.61 -3.92
CA LEU A 239 -16.91 1.20 -3.83
C LEU A 239 -16.97 2.72 -3.73
N PHE A 240 -17.84 3.36 -4.53
CA PHE A 240 -18.10 4.80 -4.44
C PHE A 240 -18.67 5.20 -3.08
N GLN A 241 -19.61 4.43 -2.52
CA GLN A 241 -20.15 4.67 -1.18
C GLN A 241 -19.09 4.53 -0.08
N ILE A 242 -18.20 3.53 -0.18
CA ILE A 242 -17.09 3.35 0.76
C ILE A 242 -16.11 4.53 0.67
N ALA A 243 -15.75 4.95 -0.55
CA ALA A 243 -14.89 6.10 -0.76
C ALA A 243 -15.53 7.39 -0.20
N LEU A 244 -16.82 7.61 -0.47
CA LEU A 244 -17.55 8.76 0.06
C LEU A 244 -17.63 8.75 1.59
N ALA A 245 -17.84 7.57 2.21
CA ALA A 245 -17.80 7.43 3.66
C ALA A 245 -16.41 7.73 4.22
N GLY A 246 -15.35 7.25 3.57
CA GLY A 246 -13.95 7.59 3.90
C GLY A 246 -13.71 9.09 3.86
N TYR A 247 -14.07 9.76 2.75
CA TYR A 247 -13.95 11.21 2.61
C TYR A 247 -14.83 11.99 3.60
N ALA A 248 -16.00 11.49 3.98
CA ALA A 248 -16.83 12.12 5.00
C ALA A 248 -16.17 12.04 6.38
N ILE A 249 -15.63 10.87 6.75
CA ILE A 249 -14.88 10.69 8.01
C ILE A 249 -13.62 11.57 8.00
N TRP A 250 -12.89 11.57 6.89
CA TRP A 250 -11.74 12.44 6.67
C TRP A 250 -12.09 13.91 6.90
N LEU A 251 -13.16 14.41 6.28
CA LEU A 251 -13.58 15.80 6.41
C LEU A 251 -13.94 16.14 7.85
N VAL A 252 -14.65 15.25 8.56
CA VAL A 252 -14.97 15.44 9.99
C VAL A 252 -13.70 15.52 10.82
N LEU A 253 -12.73 14.61 10.62
CA LEU A 253 -11.46 14.65 11.34
C LEU A 253 -10.63 15.90 11.03
N ARG A 254 -10.62 16.34 9.77
CA ARG A 254 -9.94 17.58 9.35
C ARG A 254 -10.57 18.83 9.96
N LEU A 255 -11.88 18.86 10.16
CA LEU A 255 -12.60 20.01 10.72
C LEU A 255 -12.59 20.07 12.25
N LEU A 256 -12.66 18.91 12.93
CA LEU A 256 -12.60 18.84 14.40
C LEU A 256 -11.20 19.18 14.93
N ASP A 257 -10.19 18.93 14.11
CA ASP A 257 -8.78 19.01 14.47
C ASP A 257 -8.39 18.03 15.62
N GLY A 258 -7.10 17.75 15.79
CA GLY A 258 -6.61 16.88 16.87
C GLY A 258 -6.35 15.43 16.48
N TYR A 259 -7.27 14.50 16.76
CA TYR A 259 -6.98 13.06 16.66
C TYR A 259 -6.54 12.64 15.25
N GLY A 260 -5.28 12.22 15.14
CA GLY A 260 -4.67 11.79 13.90
C GLY A 260 -4.58 12.85 12.81
N ASN A 261 -4.81 14.12 13.12
CA ASN A 261 -4.53 15.25 12.24
C ASN A 261 -3.18 15.88 12.63
N PHE A 262 -2.09 15.42 12.04
CA PHE A 262 -0.75 15.90 12.38
C PHE A 262 -0.35 17.20 11.66
N LEU A 263 -1.20 17.67 10.74
CA LEU A 263 -0.97 18.92 10.01
C LEU A 263 -2.24 19.79 9.97
N PRO A 264 -2.67 20.36 11.11
CA PRO A 264 -3.86 21.22 11.19
C PRO A 264 -3.84 22.34 10.17
N TYR A 265 -4.96 22.73 9.56
CA TYR A 265 -4.96 23.88 8.65
C TYR A 265 -4.71 25.20 9.40
N GLN A 266 -4.00 26.14 8.78
CA GLN A 266 -3.68 27.45 9.36
C GLN A 266 -4.32 28.55 8.50
N SER A 267 -5.08 29.46 9.12
CA SER A 267 -5.88 30.48 8.42
C SER A 267 -5.08 31.47 7.55
N GLY A 268 -3.77 31.61 7.80
CA GLY A 268 -2.88 32.43 6.99
C GLY A 268 -2.42 31.79 5.68
N TRP A 269 -2.74 30.50 5.46
CA TRP A 269 -2.33 29.77 4.26
C TRP A 269 -3.43 29.76 3.20
N PRO A 270 -3.08 29.62 1.90
CA PRO A 270 -4.08 29.44 0.86
C PRO A 270 -5.03 28.29 1.17
N TRP A 271 -6.32 28.43 0.84
CA TRP A 271 -7.36 27.44 1.17
C TRP A 271 -7.01 26.01 0.75
N TYR A 272 -6.28 25.85 -0.35
CA TYR A 272 -5.91 24.54 -0.87
C TYR A 272 -4.88 23.78 -0.01
N TYR A 273 -4.19 24.47 0.92
CA TYR A 273 -3.37 23.83 1.94
C TYR A 273 -4.21 23.03 2.96
N PHE A 274 -5.53 23.23 2.99
CA PHE A 274 -6.44 22.37 3.75
C PHE A 274 -6.38 20.90 3.31
N PHE A 275 -5.96 20.62 2.07
CA PHE A 275 -5.87 19.25 1.56
C PHE A 275 -4.49 18.63 1.76
N ILE A 276 -3.49 19.39 2.20
CA ILE A 276 -2.15 18.87 2.49
C ILE A 276 -2.15 18.25 3.88
N GLU A 277 -1.57 17.05 3.98
CA GLU A 277 -1.61 16.21 5.16
C GLU A 277 -0.24 15.62 5.48
N ASN A 278 -0.10 15.03 6.67
CA ASN A 278 1.16 14.43 7.09
C ASN A 278 1.28 13.00 6.59
N LYS A 279 2.24 12.80 5.67
CA LYS A 279 2.60 11.49 5.11
C LYS A 279 3.42 10.68 6.10
N GLU A 280 4.39 11.32 6.76
CA GLU A 280 5.36 10.64 7.62
C GLU A 280 5.57 11.39 8.94
N PRO A 281 5.34 10.77 10.11
CA PRO A 281 4.59 9.52 10.28
C PRO A 281 3.15 9.63 9.72
N PRO A 282 2.56 8.56 9.15
CA PRO A 282 1.28 8.66 8.48
C PRO A 282 0.15 9.04 9.44
N SER A 283 -0.47 10.19 9.15
CA SER A 283 -1.70 10.61 9.79
C SER A 283 -2.88 9.72 9.37
N ILE A 284 -3.91 9.59 10.22
CA ILE A 284 -5.11 8.84 9.82
C ILE A 284 -5.82 9.53 8.66
N THR A 285 -5.76 10.86 8.62
CA THR A 285 -6.40 11.64 7.57
C THR A 285 -5.70 11.42 6.23
N PHE A 286 -4.36 11.29 6.20
CA PHE A 286 -3.61 10.91 5.00
C PHE A 286 -3.91 9.47 4.50
N LEU A 287 -4.28 8.56 5.41
CA LEU A 287 -4.55 7.16 5.05
C LEU A 287 -6.02 6.88 4.62
N LEU A 288 -6.95 7.80 4.89
CA LEU A 288 -8.39 7.68 4.59
C LEU A 288 -8.71 7.94 3.12
#